data_AF-A0A7S1YFF7-F1
#
_entry.id   AF-A0A7S1YFF7-F1
#
_cell.length_a   1.000
_cell.length_b   1.000
_cell.length_c   1.000
_cell.angle_alpha   90.00
_cell.angle_beta   90.00
_cell.angle_gamma   90.00
#
_symmetry.space_group_name_H-M   'P 1'
#
loop_
_entity.id
_entity.type
_entity.pdbx_description
1 polymer ?
#
loop_
_entity_poly.entity_id
_entity_poly.type
_entity_poly.pdbx_seq_one_letter_code
_entity_poly.pdbx_strand_id
1 'polypeptide(L)'
;MKDGRVWVGGSGLCGNCGTNHPDFEVLTPPYLLNADGSDATRPDIQSMTPDTIVYPPPTNAAYQQITVRTTPGFHTFSLNRLSAGTHAVNNDMRRIPLTVAVRDGRTWTLNVPSDRNIAIPGTYWLFAMNTAGVPSEGVNLVIEGPYQGPYYPGGPTRPTPPAPTAPAPTPTPPTGGACAPGCLADELARAWCDRDTGCEGCPL
;
A
#
# COMPACT_ATOMS: atom_id res chain seq x y z
N MET A 1 7.29 -3.89 10.49
CA MET A 1 7.93 -3.98 9.16
C MET A 1 7.33 -5.14 8.38
N LYS A 2 7.60 -5.23 7.07
CA LYS A 2 7.07 -6.28 6.19
C LYS A 2 7.49 -7.69 6.65
N ASP A 3 8.67 -7.81 7.23
CA ASP A 3 9.22 -9.07 7.75
C ASP A 3 8.72 -9.45 9.16
N GLY A 4 7.76 -8.71 9.74
CA GLY A 4 7.24 -8.97 11.09
C GLY A 4 8.10 -8.44 12.23
N ARG A 5 9.23 -7.76 11.97
CA ARG A 5 10.00 -7.08 13.02
C ARG A 5 9.46 -5.68 13.31
N VAL A 6 9.90 -5.06 14.41
CA VAL A 6 9.51 -3.70 14.80
C VAL A 6 10.72 -2.77 14.65
N TRP A 7 10.53 -1.66 13.94
CA TRP A 7 11.52 -0.59 13.81
C TRP A 7 11.20 0.48 14.86
N VAL A 8 12.20 0.90 15.63
CA VAL A 8 12.09 1.94 16.66
C VAL A 8 13.25 2.89 16.47
N GLY A 9 13.02 4.19 16.35
CA GLY A 9 14.10 5.12 16.12
C GLY A 9 13.71 6.56 16.44
N GLY A 10 14.73 7.42 16.36
CA GLY A 10 14.63 8.82 16.73
C GLY A 10 14.79 9.08 18.22
N SER A 11 15.10 10.33 18.54
CA SER A 11 14.32 11.27 19.38
C SER A 11 15.16 12.56 19.49
N GLY A 12 14.61 13.60 20.13
CA GLY A 12 15.27 14.90 20.24
C GLY A 12 14.77 15.87 19.17
N LEU A 13 15.60 16.16 18.17
CA LEU A 13 15.41 17.23 17.19
C LEU A 13 15.43 18.63 17.83
N CYS A 14 16.46 18.90 18.63
CA CYS A 14 16.62 20.15 19.39
C CYS A 14 17.87 20.98 19.04
N GLY A 15 18.38 20.87 17.81
CA GLY A 15 19.58 21.60 17.37
C GLY A 15 20.85 21.00 17.98
N ASN A 16 21.66 21.80 18.69
CA ASN A 16 22.97 21.35 19.22
C ASN A 16 22.89 20.63 20.58
N CYS A 17 21.72 20.11 20.96
CA CYS A 17 21.55 19.34 22.18
C CYS A 17 22.22 17.95 22.08
N GLY A 18 22.66 17.41 23.22
CA GLY A 18 23.25 16.06 23.32
C GLY A 18 22.23 14.90 23.30
N THR A 19 20.96 15.20 23.05
CA THR A 19 19.84 14.24 23.13
C THR A 19 19.19 13.99 21.76
N ASN A 20 19.87 14.33 20.67
CA ASN A 20 19.46 13.90 19.34
C ASN A 20 19.89 12.46 19.12
N HIS A 21 18.95 11.61 18.70
CA HIS A 21 19.20 10.21 18.36
C HIS A 21 18.86 10.01 16.88
N PRO A 22 19.83 10.21 15.95
CA PRO A 22 19.65 10.01 14.51
C PRO A 22 19.83 8.53 14.12
N ASP A 23 19.43 7.62 15.01
CA ASP A 23 19.60 6.19 14.91
C ASP A 23 18.26 5.46 15.09
N PHE A 24 18.31 4.15 14.89
CA PHE A 24 17.18 3.26 15.10
C PHE A 24 17.68 1.87 15.47
N GLU A 25 16.80 1.13 16.11
CA GLU A 25 16.95 -0.27 16.45
C GLU A 25 15.81 -1.08 15.82
N VAL A 26 16.09 -2.38 15.64
CA VAL A 26 15.10 -3.33 15.15
C VAL A 26 14.90 -4.40 16.21
N LEU A 27 13.69 -4.46 16.76
CA LEU A 27 13.27 -5.53 17.65
C LEU A 27 12.80 -6.72 16.82
N THR A 28 13.45 -7.87 17.02
CA THR A 28 12.98 -9.19 16.56
C THR A 28 12.10 -9.81 17.65
N PRO A 29 10.77 -9.92 17.45
CA PRO A 29 9.89 -10.44 18.49
C PRO A 29 10.07 -11.94 18.71
N PRO A 30 9.73 -12.48 19.90
CA PRO A 30 9.93 -13.90 20.21
C PRO A 30 9.24 -14.88 19.25
N TYR A 31 8.16 -14.49 18.59
CA TYR A 31 7.47 -15.34 17.60
C TYR A 31 8.29 -15.59 16.32
N LEU A 32 9.42 -14.91 16.13
CA LEU A 32 10.36 -15.17 15.03
C LEU A 32 11.53 -16.05 15.47
N LEU A 33 11.58 -16.49 16.73
CA LEU A 33 12.72 -17.21 17.30
C LEU A 33 12.30 -18.57 17.85
N ASN A 34 13.18 -19.56 17.71
CA ASN A 34 13.09 -20.83 18.41
C ASN A 34 13.52 -20.66 19.88
N ALA A 35 13.32 -21.69 20.70
CA ALA A 35 13.68 -21.67 22.13
C ALA A 35 15.18 -21.49 22.38
N ASP A 36 16.03 -21.84 21.43
CA ASP A 36 17.50 -21.65 21.47
C ASP A 36 17.96 -20.28 20.97
N GLY A 37 17.02 -19.40 20.57
CA GLY A 37 17.29 -18.07 20.04
C GLY A 37 17.64 -18.02 18.55
N SER A 38 17.65 -19.16 17.84
CA SER A 38 17.79 -19.18 16.38
C SER A 38 16.50 -18.77 15.67
N ASP A 39 16.58 -18.39 14.40
CA ASP A 39 15.39 -17.99 13.63
C ASP A 39 14.40 -19.15 13.46
N ALA A 40 13.12 -18.88 13.74
CA ALA A 40 12.04 -19.83 13.54
C ALA A 40 11.74 -20.02 12.05
N THR A 41 11.41 -21.26 11.66
CA THR A 41 10.96 -21.53 10.28
C THR A 41 9.61 -20.89 10.02
N ARG A 42 9.56 -20.02 9.00
CA ARG A 42 8.38 -19.22 8.66
C ARG A 42 7.52 -19.93 7.60
N PRO A 43 6.19 -19.78 7.63
CA PRO A 43 5.37 -20.08 6.46
C PRO A 43 5.64 -19.07 5.34
N ASP A 44 5.31 -19.43 4.11
CA ASP A 44 5.45 -18.54 2.95
C ASP A 44 4.14 -18.44 2.18
N ILE A 45 3.84 -17.24 1.66
CA ILE A 45 2.72 -16.97 0.76
C ILE A 45 3.29 -16.95 -0.66
N GLN A 46 3.13 -18.07 -1.35
CA GLN A 46 3.72 -18.33 -2.66
C GLN A 46 3.04 -17.53 -3.78
N SER A 47 1.74 -17.25 -3.64
CA SER A 47 0.98 -16.39 -4.55
C SER A 47 -0.28 -15.85 -3.89
N MET A 48 -0.75 -14.71 -4.40
CA MET A 48 -2.02 -14.08 -4.02
C MET A 48 -2.69 -13.52 -5.27
N THR A 49 -4.01 -13.68 -5.39
CA THR A 49 -4.81 -13.08 -6.46
C THR A 49 -6.25 -12.78 -6.00
N PRO A 50 -6.80 -11.59 -6.31
CA PRO A 50 -6.08 -10.41 -6.79
C PRO A 50 -5.19 -9.80 -5.68
N ASP A 51 -4.23 -8.97 -6.07
CA ASP A 51 -3.41 -8.14 -5.17
C ASP A 51 -4.00 -6.74 -4.94
N THR A 52 -5.04 -6.40 -5.70
CA THR A 52 -5.86 -5.20 -5.55
C THR A 52 -7.33 -5.58 -5.55
N ILE A 53 -8.08 -5.14 -4.53
CA ILE A 53 -9.53 -5.24 -4.49
C ILE A 53 -10.15 -3.85 -4.51
N VAL A 54 -11.28 -3.70 -5.21
CA VAL A 54 -12.03 -2.44 -5.27
C VAL A 54 -13.34 -2.65 -4.56
N TYR A 55 -13.65 -1.86 -3.52
CA TYR A 55 -14.95 -1.97 -2.88
C TYR A 55 -16.08 -1.67 -3.86
N PRO A 56 -17.15 -2.49 -3.87
CA PRO A 56 -18.31 -2.20 -4.69
C PRO A 56 -19.04 -0.97 -4.13
N PRO A 57 -19.96 -0.35 -4.90
CA PRO A 57 -20.86 0.68 -4.38
C PRO A 57 -21.54 0.24 -3.08
N PRO A 58 -21.89 1.18 -2.17
CA PRO A 58 -22.37 0.88 -0.82
C PRO A 58 -23.67 0.05 -0.75
N THR A 59 -24.32 -0.21 -1.88
CA THR A 59 -25.48 -1.09 -2.00
C THR A 59 -25.13 -2.58 -1.94
N ASN A 60 -23.85 -2.95 -2.04
CA ASN A 60 -23.39 -4.34 -2.00
C ASN A 60 -22.60 -4.61 -0.71
N ALA A 61 -23.16 -5.47 0.15
CA ALA A 61 -22.56 -5.88 1.42
C ALA A 61 -21.68 -7.15 1.32
N ALA A 62 -21.51 -7.73 0.12
CA ALA A 62 -20.73 -8.95 -0.05
C ALA A 62 -19.25 -8.73 0.28
N TYR A 63 -18.64 -9.72 0.91
CA TYR A 63 -17.19 -9.75 1.13
C TYR A 63 -16.45 -9.69 -0.19
N GLN A 64 -15.31 -8.99 -0.18
CA GLN A 64 -14.32 -9.17 -1.23
C GLN A 64 -13.44 -10.37 -0.90
N GLN A 65 -13.04 -11.11 -1.92
CA GLN A 65 -12.28 -12.33 -1.74
C GLN A 65 -10.91 -12.22 -2.39
N ILE A 66 -9.91 -12.73 -1.68
CA ILE A 66 -8.57 -12.97 -2.20
C ILE A 66 -8.26 -14.46 -2.07
N THR A 67 -7.57 -15.01 -3.06
CA THR A 67 -7.10 -16.39 -3.06
C THR A 67 -5.59 -16.39 -2.86
N VAL A 68 -5.11 -17.13 -1.88
CA VAL A 68 -3.68 -17.26 -1.58
C VAL A 68 -3.23 -18.70 -1.60
N ARG A 69 -1.99 -18.93 -2.03
CA ARG A 69 -1.32 -20.23 -1.94
C ARG A 69 -0.18 -20.15 -0.93
N THR A 70 -0.12 -21.10 -0.01
CA THR A 70 0.90 -21.13 1.05
C THR A 70 1.79 -22.37 0.99
N THR A 71 2.83 -22.37 1.81
CA THR A 71 3.53 -23.61 2.21
C THR A 71 2.57 -24.62 2.86
N PRO A 72 2.94 -25.93 2.92
CA PRO A 72 2.16 -26.94 3.62
C PRO A 72 1.85 -26.55 5.07
N GLY A 73 0.73 -27.07 5.58
CA GLY A 73 0.31 -26.85 6.96
C GLY A 73 -1.03 -26.13 7.07
N PHE A 74 -1.43 -25.87 8.31
CA PHE A 74 -2.58 -25.05 8.64
C PHE A 74 -2.12 -23.64 9.00
N HIS A 75 -2.83 -22.64 8.50
CA HIS A 75 -2.49 -21.23 8.69
C HIS A 75 -3.71 -20.42 9.10
N THR A 76 -3.47 -19.36 9.86
CA THR A 76 -4.42 -18.26 10.05
C THR A 76 -3.92 -17.03 9.31
N PHE A 77 -4.80 -16.05 9.07
CA PHE A 77 -4.48 -14.89 8.24
C PHE A 77 -4.88 -13.58 8.89
N SER A 78 -4.07 -12.54 8.70
CA SER A 78 -4.45 -11.19 9.11
C SER A 78 -3.88 -10.13 8.17
N LEU A 79 -4.64 -9.07 7.95
CA LEU A 79 -4.18 -7.84 7.32
C LEU A 79 -3.68 -6.87 8.40
N ASN A 80 -2.55 -6.23 8.14
CA ASN A 80 -2.06 -5.08 8.91
C ASN A 80 -1.93 -3.89 7.97
N ARG A 81 -2.65 -2.79 8.26
CA ARG A 81 -2.57 -1.58 7.42
C ARG A 81 -1.20 -0.94 7.56
N LEU A 82 -0.62 -0.50 6.45
CA LEU A 82 0.60 0.32 6.49
C LEU A 82 0.30 1.61 7.23
N SER A 83 1.27 2.07 8.02
CA SER A 83 1.08 3.21 8.91
C SER A 83 2.28 4.13 8.95
N ALA A 84 2.02 5.40 9.21
CA ALA A 84 3.00 6.35 9.67
C ALA A 84 2.76 6.68 11.16
N GLY A 85 3.83 7.02 11.87
CA GLY A 85 3.75 7.42 13.27
C GLY A 85 4.62 8.63 13.55
N THR A 86 4.09 9.61 14.29
CA THR A 86 4.84 10.77 14.75
C THR A 86 4.27 11.27 16.06
N HIS A 87 5.10 11.83 16.95
CA HIS A 87 4.65 12.39 18.23
C HIS A 87 3.76 11.44 19.05
N ALA A 88 4.12 10.15 19.09
CA ALA A 88 3.35 9.06 19.71
C ALA A 88 1.95 8.80 19.11
N VAL A 89 1.62 9.39 17.96
CA VAL A 89 0.34 9.20 17.27
C VAL A 89 0.55 8.33 16.03
N ASN A 90 -0.29 7.31 15.91
CA ASN A 90 -0.45 6.50 14.71
C ASN A 90 -1.95 6.21 14.51
N ASN A 91 -2.57 6.92 13.57
CA ASN A 91 -4.00 6.79 13.25
C ASN A 91 -4.28 5.74 12.15
N ASP A 92 -3.24 5.14 11.59
CA ASP A 92 -3.34 4.26 10.44
C ASP A 92 -3.33 2.79 10.85
N MET A 93 -2.49 2.43 11.83
CA MET A 93 -2.23 1.04 12.21
C MET A 93 -3.51 0.37 12.70
N ARG A 94 -3.87 -0.72 12.03
CA ARG A 94 -4.98 -1.60 12.40
C ARG A 94 -4.64 -3.01 11.97
N ARG A 95 -5.10 -3.98 12.76
CA ARG A 95 -5.02 -5.41 12.46
C ARG A 95 -6.42 -5.96 12.21
N ILE A 96 -6.59 -6.69 11.12
CA ILE A 96 -7.85 -7.30 10.71
C ILE A 96 -7.61 -8.81 10.55
N PRO A 97 -8.07 -9.66 11.49
CA PRO A 97 -8.05 -11.11 11.29
C PRO A 97 -9.02 -11.47 10.14
N LEU A 98 -8.58 -12.33 9.22
CA LEU A 98 -9.40 -12.76 8.09
C LEU A 98 -10.05 -14.12 8.37
N THR A 99 -11.26 -14.29 7.84
CA THR A 99 -11.93 -15.59 7.85
C THR A 99 -11.62 -16.35 6.55
N VAL A 100 -11.46 -17.67 6.67
CA VAL A 100 -11.27 -18.56 5.53
C VAL A 100 -12.64 -18.97 5.01
N ALA A 101 -12.97 -18.59 3.78
CA ALA A 101 -14.19 -19.01 3.10
C ALA A 101 -14.09 -20.46 2.60
N VAL A 102 -12.97 -20.77 1.95
CA VAL A 102 -12.69 -22.08 1.35
C VAL A 102 -11.22 -22.40 1.52
N ARG A 103 -10.92 -23.67 1.76
CA ARG A 103 -9.57 -24.22 1.71
C ARG A 103 -9.54 -25.44 0.80
N ASP A 104 -8.67 -25.42 -0.20
CA ASP A 104 -8.38 -26.54 -1.08
C ASP A 104 -6.87 -26.82 -1.04
N GLY A 105 -6.49 -27.84 -0.26
CA GLY A 105 -5.09 -28.18 -0.01
C GLY A 105 -4.28 -27.01 0.57
N ARG A 106 -3.47 -26.38 -0.27
CA ARG A 106 -2.60 -25.23 0.08
C ARG A 106 -3.15 -23.88 -0.40
N THR A 107 -4.33 -23.89 -1.02
CA THR A 107 -5.00 -22.72 -1.54
C THR A 107 -6.12 -22.30 -0.59
N TRP A 108 -6.19 -21.02 -0.28
CA TRP A 108 -7.11 -20.44 0.68
C TRP A 108 -7.84 -19.26 0.07
N THR A 109 -9.17 -19.30 0.08
CA THR A 109 -9.99 -18.14 -0.24
C THR A 109 -10.32 -17.42 1.06
N LEU A 110 -9.89 -16.17 1.19
CA LEU A 110 -10.02 -15.36 2.39
C LEU A 110 -11.06 -14.26 2.16
N ASN A 111 -11.93 -14.04 3.14
CA ASN A 111 -12.88 -12.94 3.12
C ASN A 111 -12.26 -11.68 3.70
N VAL A 112 -12.19 -10.62 2.89
CA VAL A 112 -11.89 -9.26 3.33
C VAL A 112 -13.20 -8.59 3.72
N PRO A 113 -13.33 -8.04 4.95
CA PRO A 113 -14.55 -7.38 5.42
C PRO A 113 -15.07 -6.35 4.42
N SER A 114 -16.37 -6.35 4.14
CA SER A 114 -17.01 -5.38 3.25
C SER A 114 -17.24 -4.02 3.92
N ASP A 115 -17.28 -3.98 5.25
CA ASP A 115 -17.36 -2.73 6.02
C ASP A 115 -16.04 -1.96 5.94
N ARG A 116 -16.11 -0.81 5.28
CA ARG A 116 -14.97 0.08 5.05
C ARG A 116 -14.48 0.75 6.32
N ASN A 117 -15.24 0.76 7.40
CA ASN A 117 -14.76 1.26 8.69
C ASN A 117 -13.82 0.23 9.36
N ILE A 118 -13.98 -1.05 9.02
CA ILE A 118 -13.10 -2.13 9.46
C ILE A 118 -11.86 -2.15 8.55
N ALA A 119 -12.06 -2.46 7.27
CA ALA A 119 -11.00 -2.51 6.25
C ALA A 119 -11.00 -1.23 5.41
N ILE A 120 -10.51 -0.13 6.00
CA ILE A 120 -10.41 1.18 5.32
C ILE A 120 -9.54 1.08 4.07
N PRO A 121 -9.92 1.73 2.95
CA PRO A 121 -9.07 1.83 1.77
C PRO A 121 -7.61 2.22 2.07
N GLY A 122 -6.68 1.59 1.38
CA GLY A 122 -5.25 1.77 1.55
C GLY A 122 -4.47 0.48 1.30
N THR A 123 -3.18 0.54 1.61
CA THR A 123 -2.28 -0.62 1.48
C THR A 123 -2.20 -1.38 2.79
N TYR A 124 -2.21 -2.70 2.69
CA TYR A 124 -2.08 -3.65 3.79
C TYR A 124 -0.97 -4.64 3.50
N TRP A 125 -0.37 -5.17 4.57
CA TRP A 125 0.37 -6.42 4.52
C TRP A 125 -0.53 -7.55 4.98
N LEU A 126 -0.68 -8.57 4.13
CA LEU A 126 -1.25 -9.85 4.49
C LEU A 126 -0.17 -10.76 5.06
N PHE A 127 -0.43 -11.31 6.25
CA PHE A 127 0.41 -12.30 6.90
C PHE A 127 -0.33 -13.63 7.03
N ALA A 128 0.37 -14.74 6.79
CA ALA A 128 -0.03 -16.08 7.18
C ALA A 128 0.71 -16.47 8.47
N MET A 129 0.02 -17.02 9.46
CA MET A 129 0.62 -17.50 10.71
C MET A 129 0.42 -19.00 10.83
N ASN A 130 1.51 -19.75 11.05
CA ASN A 130 1.45 -21.19 11.27
C ASN A 130 0.88 -21.51 12.67
N THR A 131 0.71 -22.80 12.99
CA THR A 131 0.16 -23.24 14.28
C THR A 131 1.04 -22.92 15.50
N ALA A 132 2.32 -22.59 15.29
CA ALA A 132 3.23 -22.13 16.33
C ALA A 132 3.21 -20.60 16.51
N GLY A 133 2.41 -19.87 15.72
CA GLY A 133 2.31 -18.41 15.77
C GLY A 133 3.38 -17.67 14.97
N VAL A 134 4.24 -18.38 14.23
CA VAL A 134 5.28 -17.76 13.39
C VAL A 134 4.64 -17.18 12.13
N PRO A 135 4.78 -15.87 11.87
CA PRO A 135 4.20 -15.24 10.67
C PRO A 135 5.12 -15.40 9.44
N SER A 136 4.52 -15.41 8.25
CA SER A 136 5.21 -15.22 6.98
C SER A 136 5.80 -13.80 6.88
N GLU A 137 6.57 -13.51 5.84
CA GLU A 137 6.69 -12.12 5.40
C GLU A 137 5.34 -11.62 4.88
N GLY A 138 5.09 -10.33 5.02
CA GLY A 138 3.87 -9.69 4.56
C GLY A 138 3.84 -9.56 3.05
N VAL A 139 2.71 -9.84 2.40
CA VAL A 139 2.49 -9.53 0.97
C VAL A 139 1.55 -8.33 0.83
N ASN A 140 1.79 -7.47 -0.15
CA ASN A 140 1.01 -6.24 -0.33
C ASN A 140 -0.38 -6.57 -0.88
N LEU A 141 -1.42 -6.09 -0.21
CA LEU A 141 -2.79 -6.04 -0.71
C LEU A 141 -3.23 -4.58 -0.74
N VAL A 142 -3.70 -4.11 -1.89
CA VAL A 142 -4.31 -2.80 -2.03
C VAL A 142 -5.82 -2.94 -1.94
N ILE A 143 -6.43 -2.14 -1.07
CA ILE A 143 -7.88 -2.01 -0.96
C ILE A 143 -8.24 -0.62 -1.45
N GLU A 144 -8.93 -0.53 -2.57
CA GLU A 144 -9.43 0.73 -3.10
C GLU A 144 -10.86 0.97 -2.62
N GLY A 145 -11.17 2.22 -2.28
CA GLY A 145 -12.56 2.64 -2.18
C GLY A 145 -13.18 2.67 -3.57
N PRO A 146 -14.53 2.63 -3.70
CA PRO A 146 -15.12 3.08 -4.95
C PRO A 146 -14.61 4.50 -5.20
N TYR A 147 -14.24 4.81 -6.44
CA TYR A 147 -13.96 6.19 -6.82
C TYR A 147 -15.16 7.06 -6.41
N GLN A 148 -15.00 7.80 -5.33
CA GLN A 148 -15.83 8.95 -5.01
C GLN A 148 -14.99 10.10 -5.53
N GLY A 149 -15.37 10.68 -6.66
CA GLY A 149 -14.86 12.01 -7.01
C GLY A 149 -15.05 12.95 -5.80
N PRO A 150 -14.36 14.09 -5.74
CA PRO A 150 -14.38 14.95 -4.57
C PRO A 150 -15.83 15.23 -4.15
N TYR A 151 -16.19 14.76 -2.94
CA TYR A 151 -17.49 15.02 -2.35
C TYR A 151 -17.54 16.50 -1.97
N TYR A 152 -18.05 17.32 -2.89
CA TYR A 152 -18.47 18.68 -2.60
C TYR A 152 -19.97 18.65 -2.26
N PRO A 153 -20.38 18.77 -0.99
CA PRO A 153 -21.80 18.94 -0.67
C PRO A 153 -22.28 20.26 -1.29
N GLY A 154 -23.03 20.15 -2.40
CA GLY A 154 -23.59 21.28 -3.16
C GLY A 154 -22.94 21.59 -4.52
N GLY A 155 -22.00 20.79 -5.02
CA GLY A 155 -21.40 21.01 -6.35
C GLY A 155 -22.32 20.56 -7.51
N PRO A 156 -22.28 21.23 -8.69
CA PRO A 156 -23.05 20.79 -9.86
C PRO A 156 -22.62 19.38 -10.28
N THR A 157 -23.60 18.52 -10.55
CA THR A 157 -23.35 17.16 -11.06
C THR A 157 -22.55 17.25 -12.36
N ARG A 158 -21.41 16.56 -12.40
CA ARG A 158 -20.59 16.45 -13.60
C ARG A 158 -21.47 15.97 -14.77
N PRO A 159 -21.59 16.73 -15.88
CA PRO A 159 -22.34 16.25 -17.03
C PRO A 159 -21.70 14.97 -17.55
N THR A 160 -22.54 14.01 -17.92
CA THR A 160 -22.15 12.76 -18.55
C THR A 160 -21.25 13.08 -19.75
N PRO A 161 -20.05 12.48 -19.86
CA PRO A 161 -19.23 12.66 -21.04
C PRO A 161 -20.05 12.27 -22.27
N PRO A 162 -20.08 13.08 -23.34
CA PRO A 162 -20.64 12.64 -24.59
C PRO A 162 -19.91 11.38 -25.05
N ALA A 163 -20.64 10.50 -25.74
CA ALA A 163 -20.09 9.27 -26.31
C ALA A 163 -18.79 9.58 -27.09
N PRO A 164 -17.77 8.69 -27.06
CA PRO A 164 -16.51 8.95 -27.75
C PRO A 164 -16.78 9.22 -29.23
N THR A 165 -16.62 10.47 -29.63
CA THR A 165 -16.52 10.83 -31.05
C THR A 165 -15.16 10.35 -31.58
N ALA A 166 -15.12 10.08 -32.88
CA ALA A 166 -13.97 9.52 -33.59
C ALA A 166 -12.64 10.19 -33.19
N PRO A 167 -11.52 9.45 -33.18
CA PRO A 167 -10.22 9.97 -32.76
C PRO A 167 -9.86 11.24 -33.52
N ALA A 168 -9.45 12.27 -32.78
CA ALA A 168 -8.93 13.50 -33.34
C ALA A 168 -7.70 13.19 -34.24
N PRO A 169 -7.50 13.92 -35.35
CA PRO A 169 -6.31 13.75 -36.16
C PRO A 169 -5.06 14.05 -35.32
N THR A 170 -4.03 13.24 -35.52
CA THR A 170 -2.73 13.34 -34.85
C THR A 170 -2.20 14.78 -34.95
N PRO A 171 -1.83 15.44 -33.84
CA PRO A 171 -1.24 16.76 -33.92
C PRO A 171 0.13 16.67 -34.61
N THR A 172 0.28 17.43 -35.69
CA THR A 172 1.59 17.65 -36.32
C THR A 172 2.49 18.43 -35.36
N PRO A 173 3.75 18.04 -35.16
CA PRO A 173 4.66 18.77 -34.27
C PRO A 173 4.83 20.22 -34.75
N PRO A 174 4.90 21.22 -33.86
CA PRO A 174 5.29 22.56 -34.25
C PRO A 174 6.72 22.54 -34.76
N THR A 175 6.91 22.87 -36.05
CA THR A 175 8.22 23.22 -36.59
C THR A 175 8.60 24.60 -36.05
N GLY A 176 9.48 24.64 -35.06
CA GLY A 176 10.21 25.85 -34.68
C GLY A 176 10.03 26.25 -33.22
N GLY A 177 11.07 26.03 -32.43
CA GLY A 177 11.20 26.56 -31.07
C GLY A 177 12.33 25.83 -30.34
N ALA A 178 13.56 26.32 -30.47
CA ALA A 178 14.70 25.80 -29.72
C ALA A 178 14.49 26.01 -28.21
N CYS A 179 14.79 24.98 -27.41
CA CYS A 179 14.96 25.14 -25.96
C CYS A 179 16.11 26.13 -25.70
N ALA A 180 16.02 26.94 -24.65
CA ALA A 180 17.05 27.90 -24.29
C ALA A 180 18.44 27.23 -24.12
N PRO A 181 19.56 27.91 -24.45
CA PRO A 181 20.88 27.30 -24.41
C PRO A 181 21.28 26.99 -22.97
N GLY A 182 21.50 25.71 -22.64
CA GLY A 182 22.05 25.30 -21.33
C GLY A 182 21.68 23.89 -20.85
N CYS A 183 20.60 23.29 -21.34
CA CYS A 183 20.23 21.92 -20.94
C CYS A 183 21.02 20.87 -21.73
N LEU A 184 21.87 20.09 -21.07
CA LEU A 184 22.47 18.90 -21.65
C LEU A 184 21.41 17.79 -21.75
N ALA A 185 21.52 16.95 -22.79
CA ALA A 185 20.50 16.00 -23.20
C ALA A 185 20.13 14.91 -22.15
N ASP A 186 20.94 14.73 -21.11
CA ASP A 186 20.78 13.64 -20.13
C ASP A 186 19.88 13.97 -18.91
N GLU A 187 19.33 15.19 -18.79
CA GLU A 187 18.41 15.55 -17.68
C GLU A 187 16.92 15.56 -18.07
N LEU A 188 16.55 15.11 -19.27
CA LEU A 188 15.16 15.09 -19.74
C LEU A 188 14.25 14.07 -19.02
N ALA A 189 14.80 13.14 -18.25
CA ALA A 189 14.01 12.11 -17.56
C ALA A 189 13.41 12.56 -16.21
N ARG A 190 13.68 13.80 -15.75
CA ARG A 190 13.25 14.29 -14.42
C ARG A 190 12.36 15.52 -14.43
N ALA A 191 12.07 16.11 -15.59
CA ALA A 191 11.14 17.24 -15.67
C ALA A 191 9.69 16.75 -15.54
N TRP A 192 9.01 17.14 -14.46
CA TRP A 192 7.55 17.06 -14.37
C TRP A 192 6.98 18.39 -14.83
N CYS A 193 6.15 18.38 -15.87
CA CYS A 193 5.42 19.56 -16.30
C CYS A 193 4.01 19.48 -15.71
N ASP A 194 3.71 20.36 -14.76
CA ASP A 194 2.35 20.56 -14.28
C ASP A 194 1.58 21.41 -15.31
N ARG A 195 0.33 21.04 -15.57
CA ARG A 195 -0.52 21.66 -16.57
C ARG A 195 -0.98 23.06 -16.16
N ASP A 196 -1.00 23.38 -14.87
CA ASP A 196 -1.51 24.67 -14.38
C ASP A 196 -0.41 25.69 -14.05
N THR A 197 0.83 25.26 -13.85
CA THR A 197 1.95 26.17 -13.49
C THR A 197 3.08 26.24 -14.52
N GLY A 198 3.05 25.42 -15.57
CA GLY A 198 4.17 25.32 -16.52
C GLY A 198 5.35 24.53 -15.95
N CYS A 199 6.33 24.22 -16.80
CA CYS A 199 7.52 23.46 -16.40
C CYS A 199 8.41 24.34 -15.50
N GLU A 200 8.28 24.20 -14.19
CA GLU A 200 9.20 24.83 -13.24
C GLU A 200 10.29 23.87 -12.79
N GLY A 201 11.54 24.32 -12.89
CA GLY A 201 12.68 23.80 -12.14
C GLY A 201 13.89 23.35 -12.97
N CYS A 202 14.94 24.16 -12.93
CA CYS A 202 16.30 23.64 -12.77
C CYS A 202 16.93 24.43 -11.60
N PRO A 203 16.84 23.94 -10.35
CA PRO A 203 17.57 24.54 -9.25
C PRO A 203 19.06 24.21 -9.40
N LEU A 204 19.93 25.18 -9.08
CA LEU A 204 21.39 25.05 -9.09
C LEU A 204 21.89 23.86 -8.26
#